data_AF-A0A8T5II25-F1
#
_entry.id   AF-A0A8T5II25-F1
#
_cell.length_a   1.000
_cell.length_b   1.000
_cell.length_c   1.000
_cell.angle_alpha   90.00
_cell.angle_beta   90.00
_cell.angle_gamma   90.00
#
_symmetry.space_group_name_H-M   'P 1'
#
loop_
_entity.id
_entity.type
_entity.pdbx_description
1 polymer ?
#
loop_
_entity_poly.entity_id
_entity_poly.type
_entity_poly.pdbx_seq_one_letter_code
_entity_poly.pdbx_strand_id
1 'polypeptide(L)'
;MPKIELPEYKSKYEGDFDYLICSVRKASDREKEMIQEYIKDFRSQGTQIHYPAEDTNQEDPTGGYRICRDHSREIHNARAIRVIWNPDSTGSYVDLGAALYEQEIQSKRIQIINRRTWDKNFPLINAISNRFNPDFRSMTNSDNIEINWRPPKDHKIDYIGIGIAFMEHFLNNKPIKIANKKEVEQIIAQQKSQDIPKSYEMALLQAHENSRDF
;
A
#
# COMPACT_ATOMS: atom_id res chain seq x y z
N MET A 1 11.04 -20.71 13.70
CA MET A 1 10.49 -20.93 12.34
C MET A 1 11.57 -20.59 11.33
N PRO A 2 11.78 -21.41 10.28
CA PRO A 2 12.72 -21.06 9.21
C PRO A 2 12.26 -19.74 8.56
N LYS A 3 13.18 -18.78 8.39
CA LYS A 3 12.89 -17.57 7.62
C LYS A 3 12.63 -17.99 6.18
N ILE A 4 11.49 -17.60 5.62
CA ILE A 4 11.34 -17.64 4.16
C ILE A 4 12.36 -16.66 3.60
N GLU A 5 13.35 -17.17 2.89
CA GLU A 5 14.22 -16.34 2.07
C GLU A 5 13.38 -15.87 0.89
N LEU A 6 12.87 -14.65 0.99
CA LEU A 6 12.32 -13.97 -0.17
C LEU A 6 13.42 -13.93 -1.25
N PRO A 7 13.09 -14.20 -2.53
CA PRO A 7 14.08 -14.10 -3.59
C PRO A 7 14.78 -12.74 -3.51
N GLU A 8 16.10 -12.76 -3.70
CA GLU A 8 16.95 -11.57 -3.60
C GLU A 8 16.30 -10.42 -4.36
N TYR A 9 15.93 -9.38 -3.62
CA TYR A 9 15.32 -8.20 -4.20
C TYR A 9 16.43 -7.37 -4.84
N LYS A 10 16.52 -7.46 -6.17
CA LYS A 10 17.34 -6.55 -6.95
C LYS A 10 16.52 -5.32 -7.26
N SER A 11 16.73 -4.27 -6.46
CA SER A 11 16.30 -2.94 -6.83
C SER A 11 16.81 -2.63 -8.22
N LYS A 12 15.96 -2.02 -9.06
CA LYS A 12 16.40 -1.49 -10.35
C LYS A 12 17.27 -0.23 -10.20
N TYR A 13 17.37 0.28 -8.97
CA TYR A 13 18.14 1.45 -8.60
C TYR A 13 19.51 1.05 -8.06
N GLU A 14 20.55 1.63 -8.63
CA GLU A 14 21.88 1.63 -8.03
C GLU A 14 21.89 2.69 -6.92
N GLY A 15 21.76 2.24 -5.67
CA GLY A 15 21.78 3.10 -4.47
C GLY A 15 20.39 3.44 -3.90
N ASP A 16 20.36 4.50 -3.10
CA ASP A 16 19.15 4.94 -2.40
C ASP A 16 18.15 5.61 -3.35
N PHE A 17 16.87 5.29 -3.18
CA PHE A 17 15.76 5.92 -3.88
C PHE A 17 14.66 6.35 -2.89
N ASP A 18 13.83 7.31 -3.31
CA ASP A 18 12.59 7.61 -2.60
C ASP A 18 11.41 6.96 -3.31
N TYR A 19 10.41 6.52 -2.55
CA TYR A 19 9.19 5.95 -3.10
C TYR A 19 8.08 7.01 -3.21
N LEU A 20 7.43 7.09 -4.38
CA LEU A 20 6.35 8.04 -4.64
C LEU A 20 4.97 7.38 -4.49
N ILE A 21 4.24 7.78 -3.45
CA ILE A 21 2.80 7.52 -3.31
C ILE A 21 2.04 8.53 -4.16
N CYS A 22 1.28 8.06 -5.13
CA CYS A 22 0.46 8.88 -6.02
C CYS A 22 -0.63 8.04 -6.71
N SER A 23 -1.57 8.70 -7.39
CA SER A 23 -2.57 8.00 -8.21
C SER A 23 -1.92 7.40 -9.45
N VAL A 24 -2.09 6.10 -9.65
CA VAL A 24 -1.70 5.42 -10.88
C VAL A 24 -2.89 5.32 -11.84
N ARG A 25 -4.01 4.79 -11.34
CA ARG A 25 -5.24 4.63 -12.12
C ARG A 25 -6.15 5.84 -11.95
N LYS A 26 -6.81 6.26 -13.03
CA LYS A 26 -7.76 7.39 -13.04
C LYS A 26 -7.16 8.74 -12.61
N ALA A 27 -5.83 8.87 -12.64
CA ALA A 27 -5.18 10.17 -12.44
C ALA A 27 -5.62 11.13 -13.56
N SER A 28 -5.97 12.36 -13.20
CA SER A 28 -6.28 13.41 -14.19
C SER A 28 -5.02 13.80 -14.96
N ASP A 29 -5.15 14.36 -16.16
CA ASP A 29 -3.97 14.76 -16.94
C ASP A 29 -3.13 15.83 -16.22
N ARG A 30 -3.80 16.78 -15.55
CA ARG A 30 -3.14 17.74 -14.67
C ARG A 30 -2.37 17.08 -13.51
N GLU A 31 -2.93 16.02 -12.93
CA GLU A 31 -2.25 15.27 -11.87
C GLU A 31 -1.01 14.53 -12.41
N LYS A 32 -1.12 13.92 -13.60
CA LYS A 32 0.01 13.28 -14.27
C LYS A 32 1.11 14.28 -14.60
N GLU A 33 0.76 15.46 -15.14
CA GLU A 33 1.71 16.54 -15.42
C GLU A 33 2.46 16.95 -14.15
N MET A 34 1.75 17.21 -13.05
CA MET A 34 2.35 17.54 -11.76
C MET A 34 3.28 16.42 -11.24
N ILE A 35 2.88 15.15 -11.38
CA ILE A 35 3.72 14.00 -10.99
C ILE A 35 5.01 13.97 -11.83
N GLN A 36 4.90 14.15 -13.15
CA GLN A 36 6.03 14.10 -14.06
C GLN A 36 7.00 15.27 -13.87
N GLU A 37 6.48 16.49 -13.68
CA GLU A 37 7.29 17.66 -13.31
C GLU A 37 8.05 17.42 -12.00
N TYR A 38 7.35 16.91 -10.97
CA TYR A 38 7.96 16.59 -9.69
C TYR A 38 9.09 15.55 -9.81
N ILE A 39 8.85 14.46 -10.54
CA ILE A 39 9.84 13.41 -10.78
C ILE A 39 11.05 13.97 -11.52
N LYS A 40 10.82 14.77 -12.57
CA LYS A 40 11.88 15.39 -13.37
C LYS A 40 12.77 16.29 -12.51
N ASP A 41 12.17 17.17 -11.71
CA ASP A 41 12.89 18.12 -10.86
C ASP A 41 13.70 17.42 -9.76
N PHE A 42 13.19 16.33 -9.19
CA PHE A 42 13.93 15.54 -8.18
C PHE A 42 15.07 14.74 -8.83
N ARG A 43 14.83 14.14 -10.00
CA ARG A 43 15.86 13.42 -10.76
C ARG A 43 16.98 14.35 -11.21
N SER A 44 16.69 15.61 -11.58
CA SER A 44 17.74 16.59 -11.93
C SER A 44 18.62 17.00 -10.74
N GLN A 45 18.17 16.75 -9.51
CA GLN A 45 18.96 16.95 -8.28
C GLN A 45 19.74 15.67 -7.86
N GLY A 46 19.74 14.64 -8.70
CA GLY A 46 20.42 13.37 -8.43
C GLY A 46 19.66 12.43 -7.50
N THR A 47 18.41 12.73 -7.14
CA THR A 47 17.57 11.82 -6.34
C THR A 47 16.81 10.87 -7.25
N GLN A 48 16.95 9.57 -7.03
CA GLN A 48 16.15 8.56 -7.71
C GLN A 48 14.76 8.46 -7.08
N ILE A 49 13.73 8.39 -7.92
CA ILE A 49 12.32 8.24 -7.50
C ILE A 49 11.75 6.97 -8.11
N HIS A 50 11.21 6.08 -7.26
CA HIS A 50 10.33 4.97 -7.64
C HIS A 50 8.92 5.47 -7.86
N TYR A 51 8.51 5.53 -9.11
CA TYR A 51 7.18 5.91 -9.55
C TYR A 51 6.41 4.68 -10.04
N PRO A 52 5.44 4.17 -9.25
CA PRO A 52 4.87 2.85 -9.52
C PRO A 52 4.17 2.65 -10.86
N ALA A 53 3.74 3.72 -11.52
CA ALA A 53 3.14 3.62 -12.86
C ALA A 53 4.16 3.21 -13.93
N GLU A 54 5.42 3.62 -13.78
CA GLU A 54 6.54 3.28 -14.67
C GLU A 54 7.28 2.04 -14.17
N ASP A 55 7.34 1.89 -12.84
CA ASP A 55 8.38 1.12 -12.19
C ASP A 55 7.90 -0.19 -11.58
N THR A 56 6.59 -0.33 -11.41
CA THR A 56 5.94 -1.55 -10.94
C THR A 56 5.14 -2.14 -12.09
N ASN A 57 5.39 -3.40 -12.45
CA ASN A 57 4.54 -4.09 -13.43
C ASN A 57 3.08 -4.07 -12.92
N GLN A 58 2.18 -3.41 -13.63
CA GLN A 58 0.79 -3.23 -13.22
C GLN A 58 -0.13 -4.39 -13.65
N GLU A 59 0.35 -5.34 -14.45
CA GLU A 59 -0.40 -6.54 -14.82
C GLU A 59 -0.21 -7.63 -13.78
N ASP A 60 -1.29 -8.06 -13.13
CA ASP A 60 -1.18 -8.99 -12.02
C ASP A 60 -2.23 -10.11 -12.08
N PRO A 61 -1.85 -11.31 -12.52
CA PRO A 61 -2.76 -12.45 -12.57
C PRO A 61 -3.13 -12.97 -11.19
N THR A 62 -2.47 -12.53 -10.11
CA THR A 62 -2.78 -12.90 -8.71
C THR A 62 -3.88 -12.02 -8.09
N GLY A 63 -4.64 -11.28 -8.91
CA GLY A 63 -5.72 -10.42 -8.44
C GLY A 63 -5.25 -9.17 -7.69
N GLY A 64 -3.97 -8.83 -7.75
CA GLY A 64 -3.38 -7.65 -7.09
C GLY A 64 -2.44 -7.97 -5.92
N TYR A 65 -2.33 -9.24 -5.51
CA TYR A 65 -1.48 -9.65 -4.39
C TYR A 65 0.00 -9.40 -4.65
N ARG A 66 0.52 -9.78 -5.84
CA ARG A 66 1.91 -9.52 -6.24
C ARG A 66 2.20 -8.03 -6.21
N ILE A 67 1.29 -7.20 -6.73
CA ILE A 67 1.45 -5.75 -6.73
C ILE A 67 1.54 -5.22 -5.30
N CYS A 68 0.67 -5.64 -4.39
CA CYS A 68 0.73 -5.22 -2.98
C CYS A 68 2.07 -5.60 -2.34
N ARG A 69 2.55 -6.83 -2.60
CA ARG A 69 3.87 -7.29 -2.14
C ARG A 69 5.01 -6.45 -2.68
N ASP A 70 4.96 -6.14 -3.98
CA ASP A 70 5.99 -5.34 -4.63
C ASP A 70 6.01 -3.94 -4.00
N HIS A 71 4.86 -3.26 -3.88
CA HIS A 71 4.77 -1.96 -3.22
C HIS A 71 5.26 -1.96 -1.76
N SER A 72 4.85 -2.93 -0.95
CA SER A 72 5.33 -3.08 0.43
C SER A 72 6.86 -3.16 0.51
N ARG A 73 7.46 -3.94 -0.40
CA ARG A 73 8.90 -4.11 -0.49
C ARG A 73 9.61 -2.85 -0.97
N GLU A 74 9.08 -2.16 -1.97
CA GLU A 74 9.62 -0.88 -2.44
C GLU A 74 9.59 0.18 -1.35
N ILE A 75 8.47 0.28 -0.62
CA ILE A 75 8.31 1.19 0.51
C ILE A 75 9.29 0.84 1.64
N HIS A 76 9.46 -0.45 1.95
CA HIS A 76 10.43 -0.94 2.93
C HIS A 76 11.87 -0.58 2.58
N ASN A 77 12.26 -0.68 1.30
CA ASN A 77 13.63 -0.43 0.86
C ASN A 77 13.91 1.04 0.52
N ALA A 78 12.88 1.87 0.34
CA ALA A 78 13.07 3.28 0.02
C ALA A 78 13.70 4.06 1.17
N ARG A 79 14.58 5.01 0.86
CA ARG A 79 15.18 5.92 1.84
C ARG A 79 14.15 6.86 2.48
N ALA A 80 13.22 7.36 1.67
CA ALA A 80 12.13 8.22 2.13
C ALA A 80 10.87 8.01 1.29
N ILE A 81 9.73 8.45 1.81
CA ILE A 81 8.43 8.39 1.15
C ILE A 81 8.00 9.80 0.76
N ARG A 82 7.66 9.99 -0.52
CA ARG A 82 7.07 11.22 -1.06
C ARG A 82 5.62 10.96 -1.40
N VAL A 83 4.74 11.88 -1.06
CA VAL A 83 3.29 11.71 -1.24
C VAL A 83 2.74 12.87 -2.06
N ILE A 84 2.27 12.56 -3.26
CA ILE A 84 1.36 13.42 -4.01
C ILE A 84 -0.04 12.90 -3.73
N TRP A 85 -0.73 13.58 -2.82
CA TRP A 85 -1.98 13.08 -2.28
C TRP A 85 -3.14 13.32 -3.23
N ASN A 86 -3.94 12.26 -3.45
CA ASN A 86 -5.24 12.31 -4.10
C ASN A 86 -6.20 11.47 -3.25
N PRO A 87 -7.24 12.08 -2.65
CA PRO A 87 -8.17 11.37 -1.78
C PRO A 87 -8.99 10.30 -2.50
N ASP A 88 -9.06 10.29 -3.83
CA ASP A 88 -9.84 9.30 -4.59
C ASP A 88 -9.03 8.09 -5.04
N SER A 89 -7.71 8.12 -4.85
CA SER A 89 -6.83 6.98 -5.11
C SER A 89 -6.85 6.00 -3.94
N THR A 90 -7.64 4.94 -4.03
CA THR A 90 -7.63 3.86 -3.03
C THR A 90 -6.24 3.23 -2.86
N GLY A 91 -5.45 3.17 -3.94
CA GLY A 91 -4.05 2.75 -3.91
C GLY A 91 -3.18 3.58 -2.99
N SER A 92 -3.35 4.90 -3.03
CA SER A 92 -2.58 5.80 -2.18
C SER A 92 -2.88 5.60 -0.69
N TYR A 93 -4.08 5.14 -0.32
CA TYR A 93 -4.39 4.82 1.09
C TYR A 93 -3.67 3.55 1.56
N VAL A 94 -3.62 2.52 0.71
CA VAL A 94 -2.90 1.27 1.02
C VAL A 94 -1.40 1.54 1.15
N ASP A 95 -0.81 2.22 0.18
CA ASP A 95 0.61 2.59 0.23
C ASP A 95 0.92 3.51 1.43
N LEU A 96 0.00 4.42 1.79
CA LEU A 96 0.15 5.26 2.96
C LEU A 96 0.15 4.43 4.25
N GLY A 97 -0.71 3.41 4.36
CA GLY A 97 -0.68 2.46 5.48
C GLY A 97 0.67 1.77 5.61
N ALA A 98 1.23 1.29 4.49
CA ALA A 98 2.56 0.68 4.46
C ALA A 98 3.67 1.68 4.84
N ALA A 99 3.59 2.93 4.37
CA ALA A 99 4.56 3.97 4.71
C ALA A 99 4.51 4.35 6.20
N LEU A 100 3.31 4.42 6.80
CA LEU A 100 3.15 4.72 8.21
C LEU A 100 3.65 3.58 9.10
N TYR A 101 3.47 2.33 8.66
CA TYR A 101 4.11 1.18 9.30
C TYR A 101 5.63 1.37 9.37
N GLU A 102 6.26 1.64 8.23
CA GLU A 102 7.71 1.91 8.16
C GLU A 102 8.16 3.14 8.96
N GLN A 103 7.31 4.16 9.04
CA GLN A 103 7.59 5.33 9.88
C GLN A 103 7.67 4.92 11.35
N GLU A 104 6.76 4.08 11.84
CA GLU A 104 6.78 3.62 13.23
C GLU A 104 7.99 2.73 13.52
N ILE A 105 8.34 1.80 12.61
CA ILE A 105 9.40 0.80 12.89
C ILE A 105 10.82 1.27 12.53
N GLN A 106 10.97 2.15 11.54
CA GLN A 106 12.28 2.60 11.03
C GLN A 106 12.45 4.13 11.07
N SER A 107 11.48 4.88 11.61
CA SER A 107 11.49 6.35 11.54
C SER A 107 11.58 6.88 10.10
N LYS A 108 11.04 6.12 9.13
CA LYS A 108 11.09 6.49 7.71
C LYS A 108 10.41 7.83 7.48
N ARG A 109 11.09 8.74 6.77
CA ARG A 109 10.59 10.09 6.53
C ARG A 109 9.47 10.07 5.50
N ILE A 110 8.30 10.59 5.86
CA ILE A 110 7.18 10.82 4.95
C ILE A 110 7.06 12.33 4.67
N GLN A 111 7.06 12.73 3.40
CA GLN A 111 6.84 14.12 2.99
C GLN A 111 5.67 14.23 2.01
N ILE A 112 4.76 15.16 2.29
CA ILE A 112 3.61 15.44 1.43
C ILE A 112 3.90 16.67 0.59
N ILE A 113 3.78 16.52 -0.73
CA ILE A 113 4.25 17.51 -1.70
C ILE A 113 3.19 18.57 -1.96
N ASN A 114 1.94 18.17 -2.18
CA ASN A 114 0.83 19.04 -2.55
C ASN A 114 -0.06 19.45 -1.36
N ARG A 115 0.54 19.73 -0.18
CA ARG A 115 -0.19 20.01 1.07
C ARG A 115 -1.23 21.14 0.93
N ARG A 116 -0.86 22.24 0.28
CA ARG A 116 -1.71 23.43 0.12
C ARG A 116 -2.98 23.18 -0.70
N THR A 117 -2.96 22.20 -1.59
CA THR A 117 -4.09 21.91 -2.49
C THR A 117 -5.26 21.26 -1.73
N TRP A 118 -5.00 20.66 -0.56
CA TRP A 118 -5.96 19.80 0.13
C TRP A 118 -6.27 20.20 1.57
N ASP A 119 -5.84 21.38 2.04
CA ASP A 119 -5.95 21.83 3.44
C ASP A 119 -7.38 21.84 4.02
N LYS A 120 -8.44 21.75 3.19
CA LYS A 120 -9.83 21.66 3.67
C LYS A 120 -10.33 20.23 3.93
N ASN A 121 -9.72 19.22 3.31
CA ASN A 121 -10.08 17.79 3.44
C ASN A 121 -8.95 16.95 4.07
N PHE A 122 -7.97 17.62 4.66
CA PHE A 122 -6.85 17.03 5.39
C PHE A 122 -7.08 16.56 6.85
N PRO A 123 -8.32 16.46 7.41
CA PRO A 123 -8.52 15.81 8.70
C PRO A 123 -7.97 14.39 8.75
N LEU A 124 -7.83 13.71 7.61
CA LEU A 124 -7.37 12.34 7.56
C LEU A 124 -5.96 12.14 8.13
N ILE A 125 -4.99 13.03 7.87
CA ILE A 125 -3.62 12.80 8.38
C ILE A 125 -3.50 13.10 9.87
N ASN A 126 -4.19 14.14 10.35
CA ASN A 126 -4.31 14.37 11.79
C ASN A 126 -5.14 13.26 12.47
N ALA A 127 -6.15 12.71 11.78
CA ALA A 127 -6.92 11.58 12.29
C ALA A 127 -6.11 10.29 12.24
N ILE A 128 -5.22 10.09 11.26
CA ILE A 128 -4.29 8.96 11.20
C ILE A 128 -3.29 9.10 12.34
N SER A 129 -2.63 10.25 12.53
CA SER A 129 -1.67 10.44 13.62
C SER A 129 -2.32 10.32 15.01
N ASN A 130 -3.58 10.74 15.15
CA ASN A 130 -4.31 10.69 16.42
C ASN A 130 -5.14 9.40 16.63
N ARG A 131 -5.38 8.59 15.57
CA ARG A 131 -6.09 7.29 15.61
C ARG A 131 -5.19 6.13 15.20
N PHE A 132 -3.88 6.24 15.28
CA PHE A 132 -3.03 5.06 15.50
C PHE A 132 -3.37 4.51 16.90
N ASN A 133 -4.52 3.84 16.91
CA ASN A 133 -5.29 3.34 18.04
C ASN A 133 -4.49 2.17 18.66
N PRO A 134 -4.57 1.92 19.98
CA PRO A 134 -4.11 0.68 20.62
C PRO A 134 -4.43 -0.63 19.87
N ASP A 135 -5.48 -0.66 19.05
CA ASP A 135 -5.81 -1.80 18.16
C ASP A 135 -4.72 -2.12 17.11
N PHE A 136 -3.90 -1.15 16.72
CA PHE A 136 -2.74 -1.41 15.85
C PHE A 136 -1.70 -2.29 16.57
N ARG A 137 -1.39 -1.95 17.84
CA ARG A 137 -0.46 -2.75 18.64
C ARG A 137 -1.01 -4.13 18.97
N SER A 138 -2.33 -4.29 19.05
CA SER A 138 -2.93 -5.62 19.23
C SER A 138 -2.80 -6.49 17.97
N MET A 139 -2.90 -5.91 16.77
CA MET A 139 -2.62 -6.61 15.50
C MET A 139 -1.15 -7.03 15.35
N THR A 140 -0.20 -6.26 15.89
CA THR A 140 1.22 -6.61 15.81
C THR A 140 1.67 -7.63 16.87
N ASN A 141 0.84 -7.91 17.88
CA ASN A 141 1.18 -8.82 18.99
C ASN A 141 0.57 -10.22 18.85
N SER A 142 -0.26 -10.46 17.84
CA SER A 142 -0.83 -11.77 17.55
C SER A 142 0.02 -12.57 16.55
N ASP A 143 -0.08 -13.90 16.62
CA ASP A 143 0.58 -14.82 15.68
C ASP A 143 0.01 -14.71 14.25
N ASN A 144 -1.15 -14.06 14.09
CA ASN A 144 -1.81 -13.83 12.81
C ASN A 144 -2.52 -12.47 12.79
N ILE A 145 -2.75 -11.95 11.59
CA ILE A 145 -3.45 -10.70 11.34
C ILE A 145 -4.89 -11.05 10.97
N GLU A 146 -5.84 -10.79 11.86
CA GLU A 146 -7.26 -11.00 11.57
C GLU A 146 -7.90 -9.74 10.98
N ILE A 147 -8.53 -9.87 9.81
CA ILE A 147 -9.20 -8.78 9.09
C ILE A 147 -10.68 -9.12 8.93
N ASN A 148 -11.55 -8.24 9.43
CA ASN A 148 -12.98 -8.24 9.11
C ASN A 148 -13.23 -7.23 7.98
N TRP A 149 -13.07 -7.68 6.73
CA TRP A 149 -13.06 -6.80 5.57
C TRP A 149 -14.46 -6.36 5.15
N ARG A 150 -14.72 -5.06 5.11
CA ARG A 150 -15.97 -4.52 4.57
C ARG A 150 -15.62 -3.59 3.42
N PRO A 151 -16.16 -3.82 2.20
CA PRO A 151 -15.94 -2.88 1.11
C PRO A 151 -16.37 -1.49 1.57
N PRO A 152 -15.46 -0.51 1.57
CA PRO A 152 -15.80 0.79 2.11
C PRO A 152 -16.77 1.46 1.15
N LYS A 153 -18.04 1.58 1.57
CA LYS A 153 -18.98 2.51 0.93
C LYS A 153 -18.51 3.96 1.17
N ASP A 154 -17.94 4.23 2.35
CA ASP A 154 -17.40 5.55 2.74
C ASP A 154 -16.11 5.51 3.60
N HIS A 155 -15.60 4.32 3.95
CA HIS A 155 -14.52 4.15 4.93
C HIS A 155 -13.15 3.93 4.28
N LYS A 156 -12.61 4.94 3.60
CA LYS A 156 -11.27 4.87 2.98
C LYS A 156 -10.14 4.54 3.99
N ILE A 157 -10.39 4.70 5.29
CA ILE A 157 -9.46 4.35 6.37
C ILE A 157 -9.14 2.84 6.42
N ASP A 158 -10.04 1.97 5.98
CA ASP A 158 -9.83 0.53 6.03
C ASP A 158 -8.72 0.09 5.06
N TYR A 159 -8.50 0.84 3.97
CA TYR A 159 -7.37 0.63 3.06
C TYR A 159 -6.02 0.88 3.74
N ILE A 160 -5.94 1.80 4.69
CA ILE A 160 -4.71 2.03 5.47
C ILE A 160 -4.39 0.79 6.30
N GLY A 161 -5.41 0.20 6.93
CA GLY A 161 -5.28 -1.06 7.66
C GLY A 161 -4.80 -2.21 6.78
N ILE A 162 -5.27 -2.28 5.53
CA ILE A 162 -4.76 -3.28 4.56
C ILE A 162 -3.26 -3.07 4.29
N GLY A 163 -2.83 -1.82 4.06
CA GLY A 163 -1.42 -1.52 3.81
C GLY A 163 -0.51 -2.01 4.93
N ILE A 164 -0.91 -1.74 6.16
CA ILE A 164 -0.25 -2.22 7.38
C ILE A 164 -0.24 -3.75 7.43
N ALA A 165 -1.39 -4.39 7.20
CA ALA A 165 -1.50 -5.85 7.24
C ALA A 165 -0.57 -6.52 6.23
N PHE A 166 -0.46 -5.95 5.02
CA PHE A 166 0.49 -6.44 4.02
C PHE A 166 1.94 -6.29 4.46
N MET A 167 2.32 -5.20 5.13
CA MET A 167 3.68 -5.06 5.67
C MET A 167 4.01 -6.14 6.70
N GLU A 168 3.13 -6.35 7.68
CA GLU A 168 3.29 -7.42 8.68
C GLU A 168 3.33 -8.81 8.01
N HIS A 169 2.50 -9.02 7.01
CA HIS A 169 2.48 -10.27 6.26
C HIS A 169 3.78 -10.53 5.49
N PHE A 170 4.26 -9.56 4.72
CA PHE A 170 5.40 -9.75 3.84
C PHE A 170 6.76 -9.65 4.55
N LEU A 171 6.88 -8.83 5.59
CA LEU A 171 8.15 -8.65 6.29
C LEU A 171 8.31 -9.58 7.48
N ASN A 172 7.21 -9.83 8.21
CA ASN A 172 7.24 -10.63 9.43
C ASN A 172 6.65 -12.04 9.24
N ASN A 173 6.28 -12.40 8.00
CA ASN A 173 5.64 -13.68 7.66
C ASN A 173 4.38 -13.95 8.49
N LYS A 174 3.63 -12.91 8.88
CA LYS A 174 2.41 -13.11 9.65
C LYS A 174 1.24 -13.53 8.75
N PRO A 175 0.57 -14.65 9.03
CA PRO A 175 -0.63 -15.07 8.33
C PRO A 175 -1.71 -13.99 8.31
N ILE A 176 -2.30 -13.68 7.16
CA ILE A 176 -3.55 -12.89 7.10
C ILE A 176 -4.73 -13.87 7.19
N LYS A 177 -5.66 -13.62 8.11
CA LYS A 177 -6.92 -14.38 8.27
C LYS A 177 -8.10 -13.44 8.02
N ILE A 178 -8.98 -13.80 7.09
CA ILE A 178 -10.19 -13.01 6.81
C ILE A 178 -11.33 -13.59 7.65
N ALA A 179 -11.80 -12.83 8.63
CA ALA A 179 -12.85 -13.26 9.56
C ALA A 179 -14.18 -13.53 8.83
N ASN A 180 -14.51 -12.68 7.86
CA ASN A 180 -15.73 -12.74 7.06
C ASN A 180 -15.43 -13.21 5.62
N LYS A 181 -14.70 -14.33 5.50
CA LYS A 181 -14.19 -14.84 4.21
C LYS A 181 -15.29 -15.05 3.17
N LYS A 182 -16.44 -15.60 3.57
CA LYS A 182 -17.55 -15.95 2.67
C LYS A 182 -18.11 -14.70 1.97
N GLU A 183 -18.24 -13.61 2.71
CA GLU A 183 -18.69 -12.32 2.20
C GLU A 183 -17.69 -11.75 1.19
N VAL A 184 -16.38 -11.84 1.49
CA VAL A 184 -15.31 -11.43 0.57
C VAL A 184 -15.33 -12.25 -0.73
N GLU A 185 -15.52 -13.57 -0.64
CA GLU A 185 -15.65 -14.45 -1.81
C GLU A 185 -16.84 -14.08 -2.70
N GLN A 186 -17.98 -13.70 -2.10
CA GLN A 186 -19.16 -13.23 -2.85
C GLN A 186 -18.88 -11.92 -3.59
N ILE A 187 -18.19 -10.97 -2.95
CA ILE A 187 -17.78 -9.71 -3.59
C ILE A 187 -16.85 -9.99 -4.77
N ILE A 188 -15.87 -10.89 -4.60
CA ILE A 188 -14.94 -11.29 -5.66
C ILE A 188 -15.69 -11.94 -6.83
N ALA A 189 -16.67 -12.80 -6.55
CA ALA A 189 -17.48 -13.42 -7.60
C ALA A 189 -18.25 -12.37 -8.41
N GLN A 190 -18.84 -11.37 -7.74
CA GLN A 190 -19.49 -10.24 -8.40
C GLN A 190 -18.49 -9.41 -9.23
N GLN A 191 -17.33 -9.07 -8.68
CA GLN A 191 -16.28 -8.33 -9.40
C GLN A 191 -15.82 -9.08 -10.66
N LYS A 192 -15.65 -10.41 -10.59
CA LYS A 192 -15.30 -11.25 -11.74
C LYS A 192 -16.38 -11.24 -12.82
N SER A 193 -17.67 -11.22 -12.44
CA SER A 193 -18.77 -11.07 -13.42
C SER A 193 -18.81 -9.69 -14.11
N GLN A 194 -18.06 -8.71 -13.58
CA GLN A 194 -17.89 -7.37 -14.14
C GLN A 194 -16.53 -7.18 -14.82
N ASP A 195 -15.82 -8.28 -15.10
CA ASP A 195 -14.49 -8.29 -15.71
C ASP A 195 -13.46 -7.42 -14.96
N ILE A 196 -13.59 -7.30 -13.64
CA ILE A 196 -12.61 -6.60 -12.80
C ILE A 196 -11.45 -7.56 -12.57
N PRO A 197 -10.24 -7.28 -13.11
CA PRO A 197 -9.14 -8.26 -13.09
C PRO A 197 -8.39 -8.30 -11.74
N LYS A 198 -8.50 -7.24 -10.93
CA LYS A 198 -7.81 -7.11 -9.65
C LYS A 198 -8.54 -6.18 -8.69
N SER A 199 -8.50 -6.52 -7.41
CA SER A 199 -9.09 -5.75 -6.31
C SER A 199 -8.37 -6.07 -5.00
N TYR A 200 -8.60 -5.24 -3.98
CA TYR A 200 -8.03 -5.53 -2.66
C TYR A 200 -8.67 -6.74 -2.00
N GLU A 201 -9.94 -7.04 -2.31
CA GLU A 201 -10.59 -8.28 -1.90
C GLU A 201 -9.84 -9.50 -2.45
N MET A 202 -9.52 -9.51 -3.74
CA MET A 202 -8.77 -10.60 -4.37
C MET A 202 -7.36 -10.73 -3.77
N ALA A 203 -6.66 -9.60 -3.57
CA ALA A 203 -5.34 -9.61 -2.96
C ALA A 203 -5.35 -10.13 -1.51
N LEU A 204 -6.35 -9.74 -0.71
CA LEU A 204 -6.55 -10.24 0.64
C LEU A 204 -6.85 -11.74 0.65
N LEU A 205 -7.74 -12.21 -0.24
CA LEU A 205 -8.08 -13.62 -0.34
C LEU A 205 -6.84 -14.46 -0.70
N GLN A 206 -6.03 -14.00 -1.66
CA GLN A 206 -4.78 -14.68 -2.01
C GLN A 206 -3.79 -14.70 -0.82
N ALA A 207 -3.65 -13.60 -0.09
CA ALA A 207 -2.81 -13.56 1.12
C ALA A 207 -3.30 -14.55 2.18
N HIS A 208 -4.62 -14.64 2.37
CA HIS A 208 -5.24 -15.60 3.27
C HIS A 208 -4.97 -17.05 2.88
N GLU A 209 -5.02 -17.36 1.59
CA GLU A 209 -4.80 -18.70 1.07
C GLU A 209 -3.33 -19.11 1.16
N ASN A 210 -2.41 -18.23 0.80
CA ASN A 210 -0.97 -18.46 0.94
C ASN A 210 -0.56 -18.65 2.41
N SER A 211 -1.33 -18.07 3.34
CA SER A 211 -1.12 -18.20 4.78
C SER A 211 -1.54 -19.57 5.37
N ARG A 212 -1.90 -20.56 4.53
CA ARG A 212 -2.24 -21.93 4.96
C ARG A 212 -1.07 -22.90 4.84
N ASP A 213 -0.03 -22.50 4.13
CA ASP A 213 1.19 -23.31 3.93
C ASP A 213 2.26 -23.07 5.02
N PHE A 214 1.90 -22.32 6.08
CA PHE A 214 2.72 -21.97 7.25
C PHE A 214 2.21 -22.70 8.50
#